data_AF-A0A969FKS3-F1
#
_entry.id   AF-A0A969FKS3-F1
#
_cell.length_a   1.000
_cell.length_b   1.000
_cell.length_c   1.000
_cell.angle_alpha   90.00
_cell.angle_beta   90.00
_cell.angle_gamma   90.00
#
_symmetry.space_group_name_H-M   'P 1'
#
loop_
_entity.id
_entity.type
_entity.pdbx_description
1 polymer ?
#
loop_
_entity_poly.entity_id
_entity_poly.type
_entity_poly.pdbx_seq_one_letter_code
_entity_poly.pdbx_strand_id
1 'polypeptide(L)' 'MIVHEFKIKAKPAQYKAIDEAILTAQFIRNKCLRYWMDNKGVSKYDLNKYCAVLA' A
#
# COMPACT_ATOMS: atom_id res chain seq x y z
N MET A 1 -27.26 -2.40 -14.82
CA MET A 1 -26.17 -1.87 -13.98
C MET A 1 -25.27 -1.03 -14.87
N ILE A 2 -25.23 0.28 -14.68
CA ILE A 2 -24.35 1.17 -15.45
C ILE A 2 -23.03 1.25 -14.69
N VAL A 3 -21.96 0.75 -15.30
CA VAL A 3 -20.60 0.84 -14.74
C VAL A 3 -19.93 2.05 -15.37
N HIS A 4 -19.63 3.07 -14.57
CA HIS A 4 -18.82 4.21 -15.01
C HIS A 4 -17.35 3.88 -14.83
N GLU A 5 -16.72 3.35 -15.88
CA GLU A 5 -15.27 3.19 -15.91
C GLU A 5 -14.60 4.53 -16.27
N PHE A 6 -13.96 5.16 -15.29
CA PHE A 6 -13.09 6.30 -15.54
C PHE A 6 -11.64 5.82 -15.64
N LYS A 7 -11.05 5.96 -16.82
CA LYS A 7 -9.61 5.71 -17.02
C LYS A 7 -8.83 6.97 -16.65
N ILE A 8 -7.84 6.84 -15.77
CA ILE A 8 -6.91 7.92 -15.46
C ILE A 8 -6.22 8.39 -16.74
N LYS A 9 -6.26 9.70 -16.99
CA LYS A 9 -5.47 10.39 -18.00
C LYS A 9 -4.40 11.21 -17.28
N ALA A 10 -3.15 10.81 -17.41
CA ALA A 10 -2.03 11.45 -16.73
C ALA A 10 -0.84 11.62 -17.69
N LYS A 11 0.16 12.40 -17.27
CA LYS A 11 1.43 12.48 -18.00
C LYS A 11 2.27 11.21 -17.75
N PRO A 12 3.20 10.83 -18.66
CA PRO A 12 4.07 9.67 -18.45
C PRO A 12 4.78 9.65 -17.10
N ALA A 13 5.26 10.81 -16.63
CA ALA A 13 5.89 10.93 -15.32
C ALA A 13 4.93 10.63 -14.15
N GLN A 14 3.66 10.99 -14.28
CA GLN A 14 2.64 10.71 -13.26
C GLN A 14 2.26 9.23 -13.24
N TYR A 15 2.15 8.58 -14.41
CA TYR A 15 1.95 7.12 -14.46
C TYR A 15 3.09 6.38 -13.75
N LYS A 16 4.34 6.76 -14.04
CA LYS A 16 5.51 6.17 -13.37
C LYS A 16 5.46 6.36 -11.84
N ALA A 17 5.13 7.58 -11.38
CA ALA A 17 5.00 7.85 -9.95
C ALA A 17 3.86 7.04 -9.31
N ILE A 18 2.74 6.83 -10.02
CA ILE A 18 1.64 5.97 -9.56
C ILE A 18 2.10 4.52 -9.44
N ASP A 19 2.78 3.99 -10.46
CA ASP A 19 3.28 2.61 -10.45
C ASP A 19 4.28 2.39 -9.29
N GLU A 20 5.20 3.33 -9.08
CA GLU A 20 6.14 3.31 -7.95
C GLU A 20 5.42 3.37 -6.59
N ALA A 21 4.39 4.21 -6.48
CA ALA A 21 3.58 4.30 -5.26
C ALA A 21 2.79 3.01 -5.00
N ILE A 22 2.24 2.38 -6.04
CA ILE A 22 1.53 1.09 -5.94
C ILE A 22 2.48 0.00 -5.45
N LEU A 23 3.67 -0.11 -6.05
CA LEU A 23 4.67 -1.10 -5.66
C LEU A 23 5.11 -0.91 -4.20
N THR A 24 5.36 0.34 -3.80
CA THR A 24 5.75 0.70 -2.44
C THR A 24 4.65 0.36 -1.43
N ALA A 25 3.40 0.74 -1.72
CA ALA A 25 2.26 0.42 -0.86
C ALA A 25 2.03 -1.10 -0.72
N GLN A 26 2.19 -1.86 -1.82
CA GLN A 26 2.10 -3.31 -1.78
C GLN A 26 3.20 -3.93 -0.93
N PHE A 27 4.44 -3.44 -1.06
CA PHE A 27 5.56 -3.88 -0.23
C PHE A 27 5.29 -3.65 1.26
N ILE A 28 4.93 -2.43 1.64
CA ILE A 28 4.65 -2.07 3.04
C ILE A 28 3.52 -2.94 3.59
N ARG A 29 2.41 -3.07 2.83
CA ARG A 29 1.28 -3.90 3.23
C ARG A 29 1.70 -5.35 3.45
N ASN A 30 2.45 -5.93 2.52
CA ASN A 30 2.87 -7.33 2.62
C ASN A 30 3.80 -7.57 3.84
N LYS A 31 4.66 -6.60 4.16
CA LYS A 31 5.51 -6.65 5.37
C LYS A 31 4.69 -6.53 6.64
N CYS A 32 3.76 -5.57 6.72
CA CYS A 32 2.86 -5.43 7.87
C CYS A 32 2.01 -6.68 8.09
N LEU A 33 1.49 -7.30 7.03
CA LEU A 33 0.74 -8.55 7.12
C LEU A 33 1.60 -9.70 7.62
N ARG A 34 2.83 -9.87 7.09
CA ARG A 34 3.78 -10.88 7.58
C ARG A 34 4.08 -10.68 9.07
N TYR A 35 4.39 -9.44 9.46
CA TYR A 35 4.66 -9.09 10.85
C TYR A 35 3.49 -9.42 11.78
N TRP A 36 2.25 -9.15 11.33
CA TRP A 36 1.05 -9.51 12.08
C TRP A 36 0.86 -11.03 12.23
N MET A 37 1.14 -11.80 11.18
CA MET A 37 1.02 -13.26 11.22
C MET A 37 2.06 -13.90 12.14
N ASP A 38 3.28 -13.36 12.17
CA ASP A 38 4.41 -13.97 12.88
C ASP A 38 4.40 -13.66 14.39
N ASN A 39 3.66 -12.63 14.83
CA ASN A 39 3.66 -12.15 16.21
C ASN A 39 2.27 -12.23 16.85
N LYS A 40 2.17 -12.79 18.06
CA LYS A 40 0.91 -12.84 18.81
C LYS A 40 0.69 -11.53 19.59
N GLY A 41 -0.53 -11.01 19.57
CA GLY A 41 -0.91 -9.81 20.33
C GLY A 41 -0.58 -8.48 19.66
N VAL A 42 -0.18 -8.48 18.38
CA VAL A 42 0.06 -7.24 17.61
C VAL A 42 -1.22 -6.44 17.50
N SER A 43 -1.18 -5.19 17.97
CA SER A 43 -2.31 -4.26 17.85
C SER A 43 -2.25 -3.45 16.56
N LYS A 44 -3.36 -2.80 16.23
CA LYS A 44 -3.43 -1.85 15.09
C LYS A 44 -2.42 -0.71 15.19
N TYR A 45 -2.02 -0.30 16.40
CA TYR A 45 -1.07 0.79 16.61
C TYR A 45 0.37 0.34 16.34
N ASP A 46 0.69 -0.93 16.62
CA ASP A 46 2.00 -1.50 16.32
C ASP A 46 2.21 -1.63 14.82
N LEU A 47 1.16 -2.04 14.09
CA LEU A 47 1.17 -2.05 12.62
C LEU A 47 1.29 -0.64 12.02
N ASN A 48 0.65 0.36 12.63
CA ASN A 48 0.78 1.75 12.19
C ASN A 48 2.23 2.28 12.37
N LYS A 49 2.84 2.02 13.54
CA LYS A 49 4.25 2.35 13.79
C LYS A 49 5.17 1.63 12.82
N TYR A 50 4.94 0.34 12.59
CA TYR A 50 5.74 -0.46 11.65
C TYR A 50 5.61 0.03 10.21
N CYS A 51 4.40 0.42 9.79
CA CYS A 51 4.16 1.06 8.49
C CYS A 51 5.00 2.33 8.33
N ALA A 52 5.05 3.19 9.35
CA ALA A 52 5.83 4.44 9.32
C ALA A 52 7.35 4.23 9.25
N VAL A 53 7.87 3.09 9.72
CA VAL A 53 9.29 2.72 9.58
C VAL A 53 9.63 2.24 8.16
N LEU A 54 8.65 1.67 7.45
CA LEU A 54 8.83 1.11 6.11
C LEU A 54 8.56 2.10 4.97
N ALA A 55 7.95 3.25 5.28
CA ALA A 55 7.51 4.26 4.32
C ALA A 55 8.59 5.32 4.02
#